data_AF-A0A973G314-F1
#
_entry.id   AF-A0A973G314-F1
#
_cell.length_a   1.000
_cell.length_b   1.000
_cell.length_c   1.000
_cell.angle_alpha   90.00
_cell.angle_beta   90.00
_cell.angle_gamma   90.00
#
_symmetry.space_group_name_H-M   'P 1'
#
loop_
_entity.id
_entity.type
_entity.pdbx_description
1 polymer ?
#
loop_
_entity_poly.entity_id
_entity_poly.type
_entity_poly.pdbx_seq_one_letter_code
_entity_poly.pdbx_strand_id
1 'polypeptide(L)' 'MEPEFIDSLVIPNDTKIIFLIMDGLGGLPMGGRDLTELEAANTPNLDALVKKSICGLLD' A
#
# COMPACT_ATOMS: atom_id res chain seq x y z
N MET A 1 -18.18 -20.12 -9.93
CA MET A 1 -18.64 -19.29 -8.80
C MET A 1 -19.99 -18.75 -9.23
N GLU A 2 -21.07 -19.06 -8.51
CA GLU A 2 -22.43 -18.67 -8.91
C GLU A 2 -22.60 -17.14 -8.79
N PRO A 3 -23.05 -16.42 -9.83
CA PRO A 3 -23.15 -14.95 -9.82
C PRO A 3 -24.02 -14.40 -8.69
N GLU A 4 -25.13 -15.09 -8.38
CA GLU A 4 -26.08 -14.71 -7.32
C GLU A 4 -25.43 -14.62 -5.93
N PHE A 5 -24.39 -15.42 -5.68
CA PHE A 5 -23.66 -15.37 -4.42
C PHE A 5 -22.83 -14.10 -4.30
N ILE A 6 -22.13 -13.69 -5.37
CA ILE A 6 -21.33 -12.45 -5.34
C ILE A 6 -22.26 -11.25 -5.12
N ASP A 7 -23.37 -11.18 -5.86
CA ASP A 7 -24.31 -10.06 -5.76
C ASP A 7 -24.87 -9.88 -4.34
N SER A 8 -25.12 -10.99 -3.63
CA SER A 8 -25.59 -10.94 -2.23
C SER A 8 -24.56 -10.37 -1.24
N LEU A 9 -23.28 -10.36 -1.60
CA LEU A 9 -22.18 -9.84 -0.78
C LEU A 9 -21.80 -8.40 -1.14
N VAL A 10 -22.30 -7.85 -2.25
CA VAL A 10 -21.95 -6.51 -2.71
C VAL A 10 -22.57 -5.46 -1.78
N ILE A 11 -21.72 -4.60 -1.21
CA ILE A 11 -22.15 -3.42 -0.44
C ILE A 11 -21.88 -2.17 -1.30
N PRO A 12 -22.90 -1.40 -1.70
CA PRO A 12 -22.72 -0.17 -2.49
C PRO A 12 -21.91 0.88 -1.74
N ASN A 13 -21.03 1.59 -2.44
CA ASN A 13 -20.33 2.77 -1.94
C ASN A 13 -20.16 3.82 -3.05
N ASP A 14 -19.90 5.06 -2.67
CA ASP A 14 -19.70 6.21 -3.58
C ASP A 14 -18.21 6.55 -3.80
N THR A 15 -17.31 5.66 -3.36
CA THR A 15 -15.86 5.82 -3.45
C THR A 15 -15.25 4.91 -4.52
N LYS A 16 -13.96 5.12 -4.82
CA LYS A 16 -13.19 4.28 -5.76
C LYS A 16 -12.01 3.67 -5.02
N ILE A 17 -11.70 2.42 -5.34
CA ILE A 17 -10.52 1.73 -4.84
C ILE A 17 -9.37 1.96 -5.83
N ILE A 18 -8.22 2.39 -5.33
CA ILE A 18 -6.98 2.48 -6.09
C ILE A 18 -6.05 1.38 -5.57
N PHE A 19 -5.63 0.48 -6.46
CA PHE A 19 -4.63 -0.55 -6.16
C PHE A 19 -3.33 -0.19 -6.88
N LEU A 20 -2.33 0.27 -6.11
CA LEU A 20 -1.03 0.72 -6.61
C LEU A 20 0.04 -0.30 -6.23
N ILE A 21 0.72 -0.87 -7.23
CA ILE A 21 1.90 -1.71 -7.04
C ILE A 21 3.14 -0.93 -7.44
N MET A 22 4.08 -0.81 -6.52
CA MET A 22 5.42 -0.30 -6.78
C MET A 22 6.37 -1.48 -6.87
N ASP A 23 6.76 -1.85 -8.08
CA ASP A 23 7.65 -2.98 -8.31
C ASP A 23 9.02 -2.75 -7.68
N GLY A 24 9.56 -3.80 -7.04
CA GLY A 24 10.88 -3.75 -6.40
C GLY A 24 11.02 -2.74 -5.25
N LEU A 25 9.93 -2.34 -4.59
CA LEU A 25 9.98 -1.34 -3.50
C LEU A 25 10.75 -1.82 -2.26
N GLY A 26 10.81 -3.13 -2.03
CA GLY A 26 11.53 -3.72 -0.90
C GLY A 26 13.03 -3.41 -1.00
N GLY A 27 13.60 -2.93 0.10
CA GLY A 27 15.00 -2.53 0.18
C GLY A 27 15.69 -3.10 1.41
N LEU A 28 17.02 -3.04 1.41
CA LEU A 28 17.84 -3.39 2.57
C LEU A 28 18.77 -2.21 2.88
N PRO A 29 19.09 -1.95 4.16
CA PRO A 29 20.10 -0.95 4.48
C PRO A 29 21.45 -1.30 3.83
N MET A 30 22.04 -0.34 3.12
CA MET A 30 23.26 -0.56 2.32
C MET A 30 24.44 0.26 2.82
N GLY A 31 25.64 -0.35 2.82
CA GLY A 31 26.91 0.35 2.99
C GLY A 31 27.14 1.00 4.36
N GLY A 32 26.61 0.42 5.44
CA GLY A 32 26.75 0.95 6.81
C GLY A 32 25.79 2.09 7.15
N ARG A 33 24.75 2.31 6.33
CA ARG A 33 23.62 3.19 6.65
C ARG A 33 22.51 2.40 7.34
N ASP A 34 21.72 3.11 8.14
CA ASP A 34 20.61 2.52 8.90
C ASP A 34 19.28 2.47 8.12
N LEU A 35 19.21 3.11 6.96
CA LEU A 35 17.98 3.29 6.18
C LEU A 35 18.00 2.47 4.88
N THR A 36 16.84 1.96 4.51
CA THR A 36 16.52 1.42 3.17
C THR A 36 16.41 2.54 2.12
N GLU A 37 16.34 2.16 0.85
CA GLU A 37 16.15 3.10 -0.27
C GLU A 37 14.86 3.91 -0.14
N LEU A 38 13.76 3.29 0.32
CA LEU A 38 12.48 3.97 0.51
C LEU A 38 12.53 4.96 1.67
N GLU A 39 13.16 4.59 2.78
CA GLU A 39 13.30 5.47 3.95
C GLU A 39 14.23 6.67 3.69
N ALA A 40 15.26 6.49 2.85
CA ALA A 40 16.15 7.57 2.45
C ALA A 40 15.56 8.50 1.38
N ALA A 41 14.51 8.08 0.68
CA ALA A 41 13.87 8.86 -0.37
C ALA A 41 13.00 9.98 0.23
N ASN A 42 12.92 11.12 -0.48
CA ASN A 42 11.98 12.19 -0.11
C ASN A 42 10.58 11.83 -0.63
N THR A 43 9.74 11.23 0.23
CA THR A 43 8.40 10.71 -0.12
C THR A 43 7.24 11.45 0.56
N PRO A 44 7.13 12.79 0.46
CA PRO A 44 6.20 13.57 1.29
C PRO A 44 4.72 13.19 1.12
N ASN A 45 4.33 12.69 -0.06
CA ASN A 45 2.97 12.25 -0.32
C ASN A 45 2.64 10.90 0.36
N LEU A 46 3.55 9.93 0.30
CA LEU A 46 3.38 8.65 0.99
C LEU A 46 3.45 8.86 2.50
N ASP A 47 4.37 9.69 2.98
CA ASP A 47 4.51 10.04 4.40
C ASP A 47 3.24 10.71 4.96
N ALA A 48 2.62 11.60 4.18
CA ALA A 48 1.36 12.23 4.56
C ALA A 48 0.17 11.25 4.55
N LEU A 49 0.17 10.29 3.61
CA LEU A 49 -0.85 9.25 3.53
C LEU A 49 -0.80 8.32 4.73
N VAL A 50 0.38 7.81 5.10
CA VAL A 50 0.53 6.86 6.21
C VAL A 50 0.14 7.47 7.56
N LYS A 51 0.40 8.77 7.78
CA LYS A 51 -0.01 9.49 9.01
C LYS A 51 -1.52 9.53 9.25
N LYS A 52 -2.33 9.33 8.21
CA LYS A 52 -3.80 9.37 8.25
C LYS A 52 -4.44 8.00 7.98
N SER A 53 -3.61 6.97 7.85
CA SER A 53 -4.01 5.65 7.34
C SER A 53 -3.46 4.54 8.25
N ILE A 54 -3.58 3.30 7.79
CA ILE A 54 -3.05 2.12 8.48
C ILE A 54 -1.97 1.49 7.57
N CYS A 55 -0.83 1.15 8.16
CA CYS A 55 0.25 0.42 7.49
C CYS A 55 0.18 -1.07 7.85
N GLY A 56 0.80 -1.90 7.01
CA GLY A 56 0.96 -3.33 7.24
C GLY A 56 2.15 -3.87 6.45
N LEU A 57 2.42 -5.16 6.63
CA LEU A 57 3.39 -5.94 5.86
C LEU A 57 2.63 -7.04 5.13
N LEU A 58 2.93 -7.23 3.85
CA LEU A 58 2.36 -8.28 3.01
C LEU A 58 3.45 -9.34 2.77
N ASP A 59 3.13 -10.60 3.05
CA ASP A 59 3.98 -11.78 2.78
C ASP A 59 3.66 -12.41 1.41
#